data_AF-A0A382TF35-F1
#
_entry.id   AF-A0A382TF35-F1
#
_cell.length_a   1.000
_cell.length_b   1.000
_cell.length_c   1.000
_cell.angle_alpha   90.00
_cell.angle_beta   90.00
_cell.angle_gamma   90.00
#
_symmetry.space_group_name_H-M   'P 1'
#
loop_
_entity.id
_entity.type
_entity.pdbx_description
1 polymer ?
#
loop_
_entity_poly.entity_id
_entity_poly.type
_entity_poly.pdbx_seq_one_letter_code
_entity_poly.pdbx_strand_id
1 'polypeptide(L)'
;VAKGREVPSIVVTFNPHPRHILNFEETKIPIIMSLDNKLNMLENLGVDGTLIIPFTSEFSKISAPDFLESIIEKQFHPEELVIGYNH
;
A
#
# COMPACT_ATOMS: atom_id res chain seq x y z
N VAL A 1 -12.04 -9.13 9.60
CA VAL A 1 -13.15 -8.85 8.65
C VAL A 1 -13.13 -9.85 7.49
N ALA A 2 -12.14 -9.80 6.58
CA ALA A 2 -12.08 -10.63 5.37
C ALA A 2 -12.28 -12.15 5.64
N LYS A 3 -11.54 -12.73 6.59
CA LYS A 3 -11.71 -14.13 7.01
C LYS A 3 -13.14 -14.48 7.46
N GLY A 4 -13.84 -13.55 8.11
CA GLY A 4 -15.23 -13.76 8.55
C GLY A 4 -16.25 -13.67 7.41
N ARG A 5 -15.83 -13.19 6.23
CA ARG A 5 -16.63 -13.15 5.01
C ARG A 5 -16.13 -14.13 3.94
N GLU A 6 -15.12 -14.93 4.25
CA GLU A 6 -14.51 -15.90 3.32
C GLU A 6 -14.00 -15.28 2.01
N VAL A 7 -13.48 -14.05 2.08
CA VAL A 7 -12.89 -13.32 0.95
C VAL A 7 -11.39 -13.06 1.14
N PRO A 8 -10.60 -12.94 0.05
CA PRO A 8 -9.18 -12.61 0.16
C PRO A 8 -8.93 -11.22 0.75
N SER A 9 -7.85 -11.09 1.49
CA SER A 9 -7.33 -9.85 2.04
C SER A 9 -6.07 -9.40 1.31
N ILE A 10 -6.03 -8.13 0.92
CA ILE A 10 -4.89 -7.54 0.22
C ILE A 10 -4.41 -6.31 0.97
N VAL A 11 -3.10 -6.22 1.21
CA VAL A 11 -2.45 -5.01 1.69
C VAL A 11 -1.84 -4.26 0.52
N VAL A 12 -2.20 -2.99 0.36
CA VAL A 12 -1.56 -2.10 -0.62
C VAL A 12 -0.48 -1.29 0.10
N THR A 13 0.74 -1.29 -0.44
CA THR A 13 1.88 -0.56 0.12
C THR A 13 2.74 0.05 -0.98
N PHE A 14 3.58 1.01 -0.60
CA PHE A 14 4.47 1.73 -1.51
C PHE A 14 5.94 1.35 -1.27
N ASN A 15 6.70 1.22 -2.34
CA ASN A 15 8.16 1.12 -2.29
C ASN A 15 8.77 1.78 -3.55
N PRO A 16 9.75 2.69 -3.44
CA PRO A 16 10.36 3.23 -2.22
C PRO A 16 9.36 4.00 -1.35
N HIS A 17 9.73 4.32 -0.10
CA HIS A 17 8.84 5.00 0.83
C HIS A 17 8.42 6.38 0.27
N PRO A 18 7.13 6.77 0.28
CA PRO A 18 6.65 8.02 -0.33
C PRO A 18 7.41 9.26 0.09
N ARG A 19 7.71 9.40 1.40
CA ARG A 19 8.53 10.50 1.92
C ARG A 19 9.95 10.56 1.35
N HIS A 20 10.56 9.46 0.90
CA HIS A 20 11.87 9.52 0.23
C HIS A 20 11.81 10.07 -1.18
N ILE A 21 10.62 10.11 -1.78
CA ILE A 21 10.37 10.60 -3.14
C ILE A 21 9.83 12.03 -3.10
N LEU A 22 9.00 12.33 -2.09
CA LEU A 22 8.42 13.65 -1.88
C LEU A 22 9.33 14.62 -1.12
N ASN A 23 10.26 14.13 -0.29
CA ASN A 23 11.14 15.02 0.46
C ASN A 23 12.18 15.67 -0.46
N PHE A 24 12.24 16.99 -0.38
CA PHE A 24 13.32 17.82 -0.92
C PHE A 24 14.45 18.04 0.10
N GLU A 25 14.33 17.53 1.33
CA GLU A 25 15.36 17.66 2.37
C GLU A 25 16.50 16.64 2.20
N GLU A 26 17.71 17.03 2.59
CA GLU A 26 18.94 16.23 2.40
C GLU A 26 18.93 14.90 3.17
N THR A 27 18.12 14.75 4.23
CA THR A 27 18.13 13.56 5.08
C THR A 27 16.92 12.64 4.86
N LYS A 28 17.19 11.41 4.44
CA LYS A 28 16.19 10.35 4.33
C LYS A 28 15.76 9.88 5.72
N ILE A 29 14.46 9.75 5.94
CA ILE A 29 13.94 9.11 7.16
C ILE A 29 14.45 7.67 7.27
N PRO A 30 14.76 7.18 8.48
CA PRO A 30 15.15 5.80 8.67
C PRO A 30 13.98 4.86 8.37
N ILE A 31 14.29 3.72 7.74
CA ILE A 31 13.33 2.65 7.48
C ILE A 31 13.38 1.67 8.65
N ILE A 32 12.23 1.41 9.28
CA ILE A 32 12.13 0.55 10.47
C ILE A 32 12.44 -0.93 10.14
N MET A 33 12.05 -1.39 8.94
CA MET A 33 12.25 -2.77 8.50
C MET A 33 12.40 -2.86 6.99
N SER A 34 13.14 -3.85 6.49
CA SER A 34 13.25 -4.11 5.05
C SER A 34 11.91 -4.51 4.44
N LEU A 35 11.78 -4.33 3.11
CA LEU A 35 10.60 -4.77 2.37
C LEU A 35 10.37 -6.26 2.54
N ASP A 36 11.40 -7.09 2.39
CA ASP A 36 11.28 -8.55 2.52
C ASP A 36 10.77 -8.97 3.91
N ASN A 37 11.29 -8.35 4.97
CA ASN A 37 10.80 -8.62 6.33
C ASN A 37 9.34 -8.19 6.50
N LYS A 38 8.93 -7.07 5.87
CA LYS A 38 7.54 -6.63 5.89
C LYS A 38 6.63 -7.63 5.19
N LEU A 39 7.02 -8.13 4.03
CA LEU A 39 6.25 -9.12 3.26
C LEU A 39 6.11 -10.43 4.04
N ASN A 40 7.22 -10.94 4.56
CA ASN A 40 7.22 -12.14 5.41
C ASN A 40 6.31 -11.96 6.64
N MET A 41 6.32 -10.79 7.27
CA MET A 41 5.45 -10.51 8.41
C MET A 41 3.97 -10.50 8.01
N LEU A 42 3.61 -9.86 6.90
CA LEU A 42 2.22 -9.80 6.42
C LEU A 42 1.70 -11.18 6.05
N GLU A 43 2.51 -11.99 5.36
CA GLU A 43 2.16 -13.39 5.04
C GLU A 43 1.92 -14.21 6.32
N ASN A 44 2.81 -14.10 7.32
CA ASN A 44 2.65 -14.80 8.60
C ASN A 44 1.43 -14.33 9.42
N LEU A 45 0.93 -13.11 9.18
CA LEU A 45 -0.31 -12.60 9.77
C LEU A 45 -1.57 -13.10 9.03
N GLY A 46 -1.41 -13.85 7.93
CA GLY A 46 -2.50 -14.41 7.15
C GLY A 46 -3.09 -13.44 6.13
N VAL A 47 -2.30 -12.47 5.65
CA VAL A 47 -2.70 -11.63 4.50
C VAL A 47 -2.50 -12.43 3.21
N ASP A 48 -3.54 -12.52 2.39
CA ASP A 48 -3.55 -13.36 1.18
C ASP A 48 -2.71 -12.78 0.04
N GLY A 49 -2.52 -11.46 0.02
CA GLY A 49 -1.67 -10.80 -0.97
C GLY A 49 -1.18 -9.41 -0.53
N THR A 50 -0.03 -9.00 -1.06
CA THR A 50 0.46 -7.63 -0.91
C THR A 50 0.71 -7.01 -2.28
N LEU A 51 0.00 -5.93 -2.59
CA LEU A 51 0.29 -5.10 -3.76
C LEU A 51 1.35 -4.06 -3.39
N ILE A 52 2.52 -4.18 -4.01
CA ILE A 52 3.61 -3.20 -3.85
C ILE A 52 3.60 -2.28 -5.05
N ILE A 53 3.25 -1.02 -4.82
CA ILE A 53 3.21 -0.01 -5.88
C ILE A 53 4.55 0.75 -5.89
N PRO A 54 5.24 0.81 -7.05
CA PRO A 54 6.37 1.69 -7.24
C PRO A 54 5.98 3.15 -7.00
N PHE A 55 6.48 3.76 -5.93
CA PHE A 55 6.18 5.17 -5.67
C PHE A 55 7.19 6.05 -6.39
N THR A 56 6.73 6.72 -7.45
CA THR A 56 7.53 7.66 -8.24
C THR A 56 6.95 9.07 -8.16
N SER A 57 7.71 10.06 -8.62
CA SER A 57 7.25 11.45 -8.68
C SER A 57 6.08 11.65 -9.66
N GLU A 58 5.94 10.77 -10.65
CA GLU A 58 4.78 10.72 -11.55
C GLU A 58 3.58 10.11 -10.82
N PHE A 59 3.81 8.98 -10.12
CA PHE A 59 2.76 8.32 -9.35
C PHE A 59 2.18 9.24 -8.26
N SER A 60 3.02 10.05 -7.61
CA SER A 60 2.57 10.98 -6.58
C SER A 60 1.64 12.09 -7.07
N LYS A 61 1.49 12.26 -8.39
CA LYS A 61 0.59 13.23 -9.00
C LYS A 61 -0.79 12.65 -9.32
N ILE A 62 -0.98 11.34 -9.15
CA ILE A 62 -2.28 10.70 -9.32
C ILE A 62 -3.23 11.19 -8.22
N SER A 63 -4.44 11.56 -8.60
CA SER A 63 -5.46 12.00 -7.65
C SER A 63 -6.00 10.83 -6.84
N ALA A 64 -6.51 11.07 -5.64
CA ALA A 64 -7.12 10.01 -4.84
C ALA A 64 -8.31 9.30 -5.55
N PRO A 65 -9.23 10.03 -6.23
CA PRO A 65 -10.26 9.38 -7.04
C PRO A 65 -9.69 8.50 -8.15
N ASP A 66 -8.70 8.98 -8.91
CA ASP A 66 -8.09 8.20 -9.99
C ASP A 66 -7.39 6.94 -9.45
N PHE A 67 -6.73 7.05 -8.29
CA PHE A 67 -6.12 5.91 -7.62
C PHE A 67 -7.17 4.86 -7.24
N LEU A 68 -8.26 5.29 -6.61
CA LEU A 68 -9.34 4.39 -6.19
C LEU A 68 -10.01 3.74 -7.40
N GLU A 69 -10.37 4.49 -8.43
CA GLU A 69 -11.09 3.95 -9.59
C GLU A 69 -10.18 3.10 -10.50
N SER A 70 -9.02 3.64 -10.87
CA SER A 70 -8.18 3.04 -11.93
C SER A 70 -7.28 1.92 -11.42
N ILE A 71 -6.95 1.92 -10.13
CA ILE A 71 -6.01 0.94 -9.55
C ILE A 71 -6.75 0.00 -8.61
N ILE A 72 -7.51 0.52 -7.65
CA ILE A 72 -8.13 -0.32 -6.62
C ILE A 72 -9.39 -1.02 -7.14
N GLU A 73 -10.39 -0.25 -7.56
CA GLU A 73 -11.68 -0.77 -7.99
C GLU A 73 -11.52 -1.66 -9.23
N LYS A 74 -10.88 -1.12 -10.28
CA LYS A 74 -10.74 -1.82 -11.56
C LYS A 74 -9.98 -3.14 -11.48
N GLN A 75 -9.04 -3.29 -10.55
CA GLN A 75 -8.23 -4.51 -10.43
C GLN A 75 -8.77 -5.49 -9.40
N PHE A 76 -9.31 -4.99 -8.28
CA PHE A 76 -9.63 -5.83 -7.13
C PHE A 76 -11.13 -5.92 -6.81
N HIS A 77 -11.94 -4.96 -7.26
CA HIS A 77 -13.38 -4.87 -6.94
C HIS A 77 -13.67 -5.18 -5.45
N PRO A 78 -13.07 -4.42 -4.51
CA PRO A 78 -13.07 -4.78 -3.09
C PRO A 78 -14.49 -4.70 -2.50
N GLU A 79 -14.86 -5.72 -1.73
CA GLU A 79 -16.08 -5.66 -0.91
C GLU A 79 -15.97 -4.70 0.27
N GLU A 80 -14.75 -4.43 0.74
CA GLU A 80 -14.49 -3.52 1.84
C GLU A 80 -13.10 -2.90 1.71
N LEU A 81 -13.02 -1.58 1.96
CA LEU A 81 -11.78 -0.83 1.98
C LEU A 81 -11.55 -0.27 3.40
N VAL A 82 -10.40 -0.61 3.99
CA VAL A 82 -10.01 -0.14 5.33
C VAL A 82 -8.81 0.80 5.20
N ILE A 83 -8.97 2.04 5.68
CA ILE A 83 -7.93 3.07 5.69
C ILE A 83 -7.72 3.60 7.11
N GLY A 84 -6.48 3.97 7.45
CA GLY A 84 -6.17 4.58 8.74
C GLY A 84 -6.66 6.03 8.84
N TYR A 85 -6.85 6.55 10.05
CA TYR A 85 -7.36 7.91 10.29
C TYR A 85 -6.53 9.05 9.67
N ASN A 86 -5.22 8.82 9.47
CA ASN A 86 -4.29 9.82 8.94
C ASN A 86 -4.13 9.72 7.41
N HIS A 87 -5.18 9.35 6.69
CA HIS A 87 -5.19 9.19 5.23
C HIS A 87 -6.15 10.14 4.54
#